data_AF-A0A354BHI7-F1
#
_entry.id   AF-A0A354BHI7-F1
#
_cell.length_a   1.000
_cell.length_b   1.000
_cell.length_c   1.000
_cell.angle_alpha   90.00
_cell.angle_beta   90.00
_cell.angle_gamma   90.00
#
_symmetry.space_group_name_H-M   'P 1'
#
loop_
_entity.id
_entity.type
_entity.pdbx_description
1 polymer ?
#
loop_
_entity_poly.entity_id
_entity_poly.type
_entity_poly.pdbx_seq_one_letter_code
_entity_poly.pdbx_strand_id
1 'polypeptide(L)'
;LHGIPVAQAQVLIQQGGTLEVDGEVLACQIVNGQPAVARFSAMNYAKAKALVSSKGVHLMDALSEIGYADSAMMRGLARKTLPA
;
A
#
# COMPACT_ATOMS: atom_id res chain seq x y z
N LEU A 1 12.58 11.64 8.47
CA LEU A 1 11.90 11.64 7.16
C LEU A 1 12.16 10.29 6.50
N HIS A 2 11.10 9.56 6.13
CA HIS A 2 11.13 8.13 5.78
C HIS A 2 11.78 7.81 4.41
N GLY A 3 13.01 8.26 4.12
CA GLY A 3 13.75 7.83 2.92
C GLY A 3 13.20 8.29 1.56
N ILE A 4 12.00 8.91 1.52
CA ILE A 4 11.37 9.42 0.30
C ILE A 4 11.31 10.95 0.26
N PRO A 5 11.65 11.57 -0.89
CA PRO A 5 11.48 12.99 -1.10
C PRO A 5 10.00 13.37 -1.11
N VAL A 6 9.68 14.55 -0.55
CA VAL A 6 8.31 15.08 -0.48
C VAL A 6 7.63 15.13 -1.86
N ALA A 7 8.39 15.41 -2.92
CA ALA A 7 7.89 15.40 -4.29
C ALA A 7 7.35 14.03 -4.72
N GLN A 8 8.04 12.93 -4.39
CA GLN A 8 7.54 11.58 -4.70
C GLN A 8 6.32 11.22 -3.87
N ALA A 9 6.28 11.63 -2.60
CA ALA A 9 5.10 11.45 -1.77
C ALA A 9 3.89 12.21 -2.34
N GLN A 10 4.09 13.44 -2.82
CA GLN A 10 3.04 14.25 -3.46
C GLN A 10 2.51 13.62 -4.74
N VAL A 11 3.39 13.09 -5.60
CA VAL A 11 2.97 12.36 -6.80
C VAL A 11 2.14 11.14 -6.43
N LEU A 12 2.60 10.37 -5.44
CA LEU A 12 1.92 9.16 -4.99
C LEU A 12 0.51 9.44 -4.44
N ILE A 13 0.31 10.53 -3.67
CA ILE A 13 -1.02 10.90 -3.16
C ILE A 13 -1.94 11.55 -4.20
N GLN A 14 -1.38 12.11 -5.29
CA GLN A 14 -2.17 12.75 -6.36
C GLN A 14 -2.59 11.76 -7.45
N GLN A 15 -1.69 10.83 -7.81
CA GLN A 15 -1.90 9.92 -8.94
C GLN A 15 -2.27 8.50 -8.47
N GLY A 16 -1.98 8.16 -7.22
CA GLY A 16 -2.03 6.77 -6.76
C GLY A 16 -0.86 5.95 -7.34
N GLY A 17 -0.82 4.66 -6.98
CA GLY A 17 0.18 3.71 -7.45
C GLY A 17 1.03 3.11 -6.33
N THR A 18 2.23 2.65 -6.66
CA THR A 18 3.16 2.04 -5.71
C THR A 18 4.53 2.71 -5.78
N LEU A 19 5.14 2.98 -4.63
CA LEU A 19 6.47 3.57 -4.51
C LEU A 19 7.35 2.69 -3.62
N GLU A 20 8.47 2.21 -4.15
CA GLU A 20 9.45 1.45 -3.38
C GLU A 20 10.36 2.39 -2.58
N VAL A 21 10.57 2.06 -1.31
CA VAL A 21 11.36 2.86 -0.36
C VAL A 21 12.19 1.93 0.50
N ASP A 22 13.52 1.91 0.31
CA ASP A 22 14.45 1.09 1.10
C ASP A 22 14.02 -0.39 1.24
N GLY A 23 13.47 -0.97 0.16
CA GLY A 23 12.99 -2.35 0.12
C GLY A 23 11.57 -2.58 0.66
N GLU A 24 10.95 -1.57 1.24
CA GLU A 24 9.52 -1.51 1.55
C GLU A 24 8.74 -0.93 0.37
N VAL A 25 7.41 -1.04 0.39
CA VAL A 25 6.56 -0.42 -0.63
C VAL A 25 5.41 0.37 -0.01
N LEU A 26 5.23 1.58 -0.50
CA LEU A 26 4.07 2.42 -0.23
C LEU A 26 3.08 2.24 -1.38
N ALA A 27 1.90 1.71 -1.08
CA ALA A 27 0.80 1.63 -2.02
C ALA A 27 -0.17 2.76 -1.72
N CYS A 28 -0.53 3.56 -2.71
CA CYS A 28 -1.55 4.59 -2.59
C CYS A 28 -2.68 4.31 -3.56
N GLN A 29 -3.90 4.33 -3.06
CA GLN A 29 -5.10 4.22 -3.87
C GLN A 29 -6.00 5.40 -3.56
N ILE A 30 -6.54 6.04 -4.61
CA ILE A 30 -7.48 7.14 -4.44
C ILE A 30 -8.88 6.53 -4.32
N VAL A 31 -9.48 6.64 -3.14
CA VAL A 31 -10.81 6.13 -2.84
C VAL A 31 -11.72 7.31 -2.55
N ASN A 32 -12.77 7.50 -3.34
CA ASN A 32 -13.73 8.62 -3.19
C ASN A 32 -13.06 10.00 -3.14
N GLY A 33 -12.00 10.22 -3.94
CA GLY A 33 -11.24 11.47 -3.96
C GLY A 33 -10.29 11.67 -2.78
N GLN A 34 -10.16 10.69 -1.87
CA GLN A 34 -9.20 10.72 -0.77
C GLN A 34 -8.06 9.72 -1.02
N PRO A 35 -6.79 10.14 -0.85
CA PRO A 35 -5.66 9.23 -0.94
C PRO A 35 -5.61 8.31 0.27
N ALA A 36 -5.70 7.01 0.03
CA ALA A 36 -5.48 5.96 1.01
C ALA A 36 -4.09 5.36 0.79
N VAL A 37 -3.17 5.63 1.72
CA VAL A 37 -1.79 5.14 1.67
C VAL A 37 -1.61 3.99 2.65
N ALA A 38 -1.07 2.86 2.17
CA ALA A 38 -0.67 1.70 2.93
C ALA A 38 0.84 1.46 2.77
N ARG A 39 1.52 1.15 3.87
CA ARG A 39 2.96 0.83 3.87
C ARG A 39 3.18 -0.64 4.16
N PHE A 40 3.80 -1.35 3.24
CA PHE A 40 4.14 -2.75 3.38
C PHE A 40 5.63 -2.91 3.63
N SER A 41 5.97 -3.69 4.66
CA SER A 41 7.36 -4.05 4.93
C SER A 41 7.97 -4.85 3.79
N ALA A 42 9.30 -4.94 3.75
CA ALA A 42 10.02 -5.71 2.75
C ALA A 42 9.57 -7.18 2.67
N MET A 43 9.20 -7.78 3.82
CA MET A 43 8.65 -9.14 3.86
C MET A 43 7.30 -9.23 3.17
N ASN A 44 6.39 -8.29 3.43
CA ASN A 44 5.06 -8.27 2.80
C ASN A 44 5.17 -7.97 1.30
N TYR A 45 6.11 -7.11 0.90
CA TYR A 45 6.39 -6.83 -0.49
C TYR A 45 6.95 -8.05 -1.24
N ALA A 46 7.85 -8.80 -0.62
CA ALA A 46 8.36 -10.05 -1.19
C ALA A 46 7.24 -11.09 -1.40
N LYS A 47 6.31 -11.22 -0.43
CA LYS A 47 5.13 -12.08 -0.58
C LYS A 47 4.22 -11.61 -1.72
N ALA A 48 3.98 -10.31 -1.84
CA ALA A 48 3.19 -9.76 -2.94
C ALA A 48 3.84 -10.04 -4.31
N LYS A 49 5.16 -9.87 -4.43
CA LYS A 49 5.90 -10.23 -5.66
C LYS A 49 5.78 -11.74 -5.99
N ALA A 50 5.86 -12.61 -4.97
CA ALA A 50 5.63 -14.03 -5.16
C ALA A 50 4.19 -14.34 -5.63
N LEU A 51 3.18 -13.65 -5.12
CA LEU A 51 1.79 -13.76 -5.58
C LEU A 51 1.62 -13.30 -7.03
N VAL A 52 2.26 -12.20 -7.43
CA VAL A 52 2.27 -11.73 -8.83
C VAL A 52 2.87 -12.82 -9.73
N SER A 53 4.02 -13.38 -9.36
CA SER A 53 4.67 -14.43 -10.15
C SER A 53 3.89 -15.75 -10.17
N SER A 54 3.22 -16.11 -9.07
CA SER A 54 2.51 -17.38 -8.95
C SER A 54 1.10 -17.36 -9.53
N LYS A 55 0.38 -16.24 -9.43
CA LYS A 55 -1.02 -16.11 -9.85
C LYS A 55 -1.21 -15.21 -11.07
N GLY A 56 -0.16 -14.50 -11.52
CA GLY A 56 -0.25 -13.55 -12.65
C GLY A 56 -1.11 -12.32 -12.35
N VAL A 57 -1.35 -12.01 -11.08
CA VAL A 57 -2.17 -10.87 -10.65
C VAL A 57 -1.38 -9.56 -10.69
N HIS A 58 -2.08 -8.43 -10.72
CA HIS A 58 -1.43 -7.13 -10.63
C HIS A 58 -0.85 -6.91 -9.22
N LEU A 59 0.26 -6.17 -9.12
CA LEU A 59 0.97 -5.95 -7.85
C LEU A 59 0.07 -5.30 -6.78
N MET A 60 -0.80 -4.36 -7.17
CA MET A 60 -1.76 -3.74 -6.25
C MET A 60 -2.77 -4.74 -5.67
N ASP A 61 -3.22 -5.71 -6.48
CA ASP A 61 -4.16 -6.75 -6.02
C ASP A 61 -3.45 -7.70 -5.06
N ALA A 62 -2.22 -8.09 -5.38
CA ALA A 62 -1.40 -8.91 -4.48
C ALA A 62 -1.10 -8.18 -3.16
N LEU A 63 -0.77 -6.89 -3.20
CA LEU A 63 -0.57 -6.08 -1.99
C LEU A 63 -1.86 -5.94 -1.18
N SER A 64 -3.00 -5.78 -1.84
CA SER A 64 -4.31 -5.74 -1.18
C SER A 64 -4.63 -7.07 -0.50
N GLU A 65 -4.32 -8.20 -1.13
CA GLU A 65 -4.48 -9.55 -0.53
C GLU A 65 -3.60 -9.71 0.72
N ILE A 66 -2.33 -9.29 0.64
CA ILE A 66 -1.41 -9.33 1.79
C ILE A 66 -1.87 -8.38 2.91
N GLY A 67 -2.33 -7.18 2.57
CA GLY A 67 -2.82 -6.20 3.55
C GLY A 67 -4.15 -6.61 4.19
N TYR A 68 -5.02 -7.29 3.44
CA TYR A 68 -6.26 -7.85 3.95
C TYR A 68 -5.99 -9.00 4.94
N ALA A 69 -4.99 -9.85 4.63
CA ALA A 69 -4.56 -10.93 5.52
C ALA A 69 -3.84 -10.43 6.78
N ASP A 70 -3.32 -9.19 6.78
CA ASP A 70 -2.65 -8.59 7.92
C ASP A 70 -3.64 -7.85 8.84
N SER A 71 -3.96 -8.49 9.97
CA SER A 71 -4.92 -7.97 10.96
C SER A 71 -4.54 -6.62 11.58
N ALA A 72 -3.28 -6.17 11.47
CA ALA A 72 -2.84 -4.86 11.93
C ALA A 72 -3.17 -3.75 10.91
N MET A 73 -3.09 -4.03 9.60
CA MET A 73 -3.50 -3.08 8.55
C MET A 73 -5.01 -2.86 8.53
N MET A 74 -5.80 -3.92 8.69
CA MET A 74 -7.26 -3.83 8.82
C MET A 74 -7.69 -2.95 10.01
N ARG A 75 -6.92 -2.97 11.10
CA ARG A 75 -7.19 -2.13 12.29
C ARG A 75 -6.98 -0.64 12.01
N GLY A 76 -6.07 -0.29 11.10
CA GLY A 76 -5.84 1.08 10.64
C GLY A 76 -6.96 1.59 9.72
N LEU A 77 -7.50 0.72 8.86
CA LEU A 77 -8.66 1.06 8.02
C LEU A 77 -9.94 1.23 8.86
N ALA A 78 -10.19 0.31 9.79
CA ALA A 78 -11.38 0.31 10.64
C ALA A 78 -11.48 1.54 11.56
N ARG A 79 -10.35 2.12 11.99
CA ARG A 79 -10.35 3.37 12.77
C ARG A 79 -10.71 4.61 11.96
N LYS A 80 -10.61 4.56 10.62
CA LYS A 80 -10.91 5.71 9.75
C LYS A 80 -12.34 5.69 9.19
N THR A 81 -13.08 4.60 9.37
CA THR A 81 -14.45 4.41 8.88
C THR A 81 -15.56 4.58 9.93
N LEU A 82 -15.26 5.18 11.10
CA LEU A 82 -16.29 5.57 12.07
C LEU A 82 -16.29 7.09 12.29
N PRO A 83 -17.04 7.87 11.49
CA PRO A 83 -17.74 9.01 12.05
C PRO A 83 -18.84 8.49 12.98
N ALA A 84 -18.85 8.96 14.23
CA ALA A 84 -20.03 8.90 15.10
C ALA A 84 -21.07 9.92 14.64
#